data_AF-A0A2M7TQA8-F1
#
_entry.id   AF-A0A2M7TQA8-F1
#
_cell.length_a   1.000
_cell.length_b   1.000
_cell.length_c   1.000
_cell.angle_alpha   90.00
_cell.angle_beta   90.00
_cell.angle_gamma   90.00
#
_symmetry.space_group_name_H-M   'P 1'
#
loop_
_entity.id
_entity.type
_entity.pdbx_description
1 polymer ?
#
loop_
_entity_poly.entity_id
_entity_poly.type
_entity_poly.pdbx_seq_one_letter_code
_entity_poly.pdbx_strand_id
1 'polypeptide(L)'
;MPREDTKNNLQYKIAVLGEKEAVLGFYAVGLKVFVVENEKEAVDKLAKIKGQNDIGILFITEYFYNILKEELREIEGQVLPAVVVIPDHTGSKEIGMRKMKGVIEKAVGSDILSR
;
A
#
# COMPACT_ATOMS: atom_id res chain seq x y z
N MET A 1 -15.78 -37.85 -10.27
CA MET A 1 -16.37 -36.53 -9.98
C MET A 1 -15.23 -35.60 -9.58
N PRO A 2 -14.83 -34.64 -10.43
CA PRO A 2 -13.87 -33.62 -10.03
C PRO A 2 -14.56 -32.64 -9.07
N ARG A 3 -13.86 -32.24 -8.01
CA ARG A 3 -14.32 -31.26 -7.04
C ARG A 3 -14.29 -29.88 -7.70
N GLU A 4 -15.43 -29.21 -7.73
CA GLU A 4 -15.53 -27.77 -7.99
C GLU A 4 -14.91 -27.04 -6.79
N ASP A 5 -13.59 -26.95 -6.76
CA ASP A 5 -12.88 -26.07 -5.86
C ASP A 5 -13.11 -24.63 -6.35
N THR A 6 -14.18 -24.05 -5.79
CA THR A 6 -14.55 -22.63 -5.76
C THR A 6 -13.38 -21.71 -6.11
N LYS A 7 -13.40 -21.13 -7.31
CA LYS A 7 -12.59 -19.96 -7.66
C LYS A 7 -12.99 -18.80 -6.75
N ASN A 8 -12.43 -18.74 -5.55
CA ASN A 8 -12.43 -17.51 -4.76
C ASN A 8 -11.51 -16.54 -5.49
N ASN A 9 -12.07 -15.67 -6.33
CA ASN A 9 -11.41 -14.44 -6.75
C ASN A 9 -11.24 -13.56 -5.49
N LEU A 10 -10.19 -13.81 -4.70
CA LEU A 10 -9.78 -12.89 -3.64
C LEU A 10 -9.22 -11.64 -4.32
N GLN A 11 -10.10 -10.67 -4.57
CA GLN A 11 -9.74 -9.37 -5.09
C GLN A 11 -9.12 -8.55 -3.95
N TYR A 12 -7.82 -8.74 -3.73
CA TYR A 12 -7.08 -7.96 -2.75
C TYR A 12 -6.87 -6.53 -3.25
N LYS A 13 -7.14 -5.57 -2.37
CA LYS A 13 -6.96 -4.14 -2.59
C LYS A 13 -5.55 -3.73 -2.20
N ILE A 14 -5.14 -2.60 -2.75
CA ILE A 14 -3.89 -1.93 -2.43
C ILE A 14 -4.22 -0.68 -1.63
N ALA A 15 -3.57 -0.56 -0.47
CA ALA A 15 -3.59 0.62 0.37
C ALA A 15 -2.27 1.39 0.24
N VAL A 16 -2.32 2.71 0.37
CA VAL A 16 -1.14 3.59 0.41
C VAL A 16 -1.25 4.49 1.64
N LEU A 17 -0.21 4.54 2.47
CA LEU A 17 -0.14 5.38 3.67
C LEU A 17 1.07 6.32 3.58
N GLY A 18 0.84 7.61 3.79
CA GLY A 18 1.93 8.60 3.76
C GLY A 18 1.45 10.06 3.69
N GLU A 19 2.40 10.97 3.54
CA GLU A 19 2.16 12.40 3.43
C GLU A 19 1.37 12.72 2.16
N LYS A 20 0.52 13.74 2.24
CA LYS A 20 -0.37 14.17 1.15
C LYS A 20 0.37 14.32 -0.18
N GLU A 21 1.53 14.96 -0.18
CA GLU A 21 2.33 15.25 -1.37
C GLU A 21 2.85 13.98 -2.06
N ALA A 22 3.15 12.94 -1.30
CA ALA A 22 3.63 11.66 -1.81
C ALA A 22 2.48 10.78 -2.34
N VAL A 23 1.34 10.78 -1.65
CA VAL A 23 0.30 9.76 -1.88
C VAL A 23 -0.83 10.20 -2.81
N LEU A 24 -1.01 11.49 -3.08
CA LEU A 24 -2.11 11.98 -3.94
C LEU A 24 -2.09 11.41 -5.36
N GLY A 25 -0.92 11.12 -5.91
CA GLY A 25 -0.79 10.48 -7.23
C GLY A 25 -1.44 9.10 -7.30
N PHE A 26 -1.44 8.38 -6.18
CA PHE A 26 -2.02 7.04 -6.07
C PHE A 26 -3.56 7.08 -6.00
N TYR A 27 -4.11 8.17 -5.44
CA TYR A 27 -5.56 8.38 -5.41
C TYR A 27 -6.09 8.57 -6.84
N ALA A 28 -5.37 9.31 -7.69
CA ALA A 28 -5.76 9.57 -9.07
C ALA A 28 -5.81 8.29 -9.94
N VAL A 29 -5.05 7.24 -9.58
CA VAL A 29 -5.04 5.95 -10.27
C VAL A 29 -5.97 4.91 -9.63
N GLY A 30 -6.83 5.32 -8.69
CA GLY A 30 -7.88 4.48 -8.12
C GLY A 30 -7.46 3.60 -6.93
N LEU A 31 -6.30 3.87 -6.33
CA LEU A 31 -5.82 3.13 -5.15
C LEU A 31 -6.43 3.71 -3.86
N LYS A 32 -6.48 2.90 -2.80
CA LYS A 32 -7.00 3.34 -1.51
C LYS A 32 -5.92 4.11 -0.75
N VAL A 33 -6.09 5.41 -0.62
CA VAL A 33 -5.08 6.28 0.01
C VAL A 33 -5.48 6.69 1.43
N PHE A 34 -4.52 6.63 2.34
CA PHE A 34 -4.59 7.08 3.72
C PHE A 34 -3.52 8.16 3.93
N VAL A 35 -3.94 9.42 3.76
CA VAL A 35 -3.09 10.58 4.07
C VAL A 35 -2.91 10.66 5.59
N VAL A 36 -1.67 10.89 6.03
CA VAL A 36 -1.28 11.06 7.43
C VAL A 36 -0.32 12.24 7.57
N GLU A 37 -0.45 13.02 8.63
CA GLU A 37 0.41 14.20 8.88
C GLU A 37 1.36 14.01 10.08
N ASN A 38 1.07 13.05 10.97
CA ASN A 38 1.86 12.80 12.17
C ASN A 38 1.78 11.33 12.59
N GLU A 39 2.67 10.94 13.50
CA GLU A 39 2.78 9.59 14.05
C GLU A 39 1.45 9.05 14.60
N LYS A 40 0.76 9.84 15.44
CA LYS A 40 -0.50 9.40 16.05
C LYS A 40 -1.55 9.06 14.99
N GLU A 41 -1.71 9.91 13.99
CA GLU A 41 -2.62 9.63 12.89
C GLU A 41 -2.17 8.39 12.10
N ALA A 42 -0.88 8.23 11.87
CA ALA A 42 -0.32 7.09 11.16
C ALA A 42 -0.61 5.76 11.90
N VAL A 43 -0.47 5.72 13.22
CA VAL A 43 -0.83 4.58 14.06
C VAL A 43 -2.33 4.26 13.93
N ASP A 44 -3.20 5.27 14.04
CA ASP A 44 -4.65 5.09 13.94
C ASP A 44 -5.08 4.56 12.57
N LYS A 45 -4.47 5.05 11.49
CA LYS A 45 -4.75 4.57 10.12
C LYS A 45 -4.19 3.18 9.90
N LEU A 46 -2.99 2.88 10.39
CA LEU A 46 -2.41 1.55 10.31
C LEU A 46 -3.28 0.51 11.02
N ALA A 47 -3.79 0.82 12.22
CA ALA A 47 -4.73 -0.05 12.92
C ALA A 47 -6.01 -0.32 12.10
N LYS A 48 -6.55 0.70 11.42
CA LYS A 48 -7.70 0.53 10.51
C LYS A 48 -7.37 -0.34 9.29
N ILE A 49 -6.15 -0.23 8.76
CA ILE A 49 -5.66 -1.07 7.65
C ILE A 49 -5.52 -2.52 8.13
N LYS A 50 -4.91 -2.75 9.29
CA LYS A 50 -4.77 -4.10 9.90
C LYS A 50 -6.12 -4.80 10.10
N GLY A 51 -7.17 -4.05 10.44
CA GLY A 51 -8.53 -4.59 10.60
C GLY A 51 -9.25 -4.97 9.30
N GLN A 52 -8.64 -4.76 8.13
CA GLN A 52 -9.23 -5.03 6.82
C GLN A 52 -8.60 -6.24 6.14
N ASN A 53 -9.35 -7.34 6.08
CA ASN A 53 -8.88 -8.60 5.49
C ASN A 53 -8.82 -8.59 3.95
N ASP A 54 -9.26 -7.52 3.30
CA ASP A 54 -9.24 -7.35 1.85
C ASP A 54 -8.02 -6.53 1.36
N ILE A 55 -7.14 -6.07 2.24
CA ILE A 55 -5.92 -5.35 1.85
C ILE A 55 -4.78 -6.37 1.67
N GLY A 56 -4.34 -6.53 0.42
CA GLY A 56 -3.23 -7.41 0.07
C GLY A 56 -1.87 -6.75 0.19
N ILE A 57 -1.79 -5.48 -0.19
CA ILE A 57 -0.54 -4.71 -0.22
C ILE A 57 -0.76 -3.36 0.48
N LEU A 58 0.18 -3.00 1.35
CA LEU A 58 0.29 -1.68 1.95
C LEU A 58 1.57 -1.02 1.44
N PHE A 59 1.43 0.01 0.60
CA PHE A 59 2.52 0.95 0.34
C PHE A 59 2.62 1.95 1.48
N ILE A 60 3.83 2.20 1.95
CA ILE A 60 4.09 3.17 3.02
C ILE A 60 5.32 4.01 2.69
N THR A 61 5.27 5.31 2.95
CA THR A 61 6.42 6.19 2.73
C THR A 61 7.55 5.90 3.72
N GLU A 62 8.80 6.19 3.36
CA GLU A 62 9.98 5.84 4.16
C GLU A 62 9.98 6.53 5.53
N TYR A 63 9.52 7.79 5.57
CA TYR A 63 9.36 8.53 6.81
C TYR A 63 8.42 7.81 7.79
N PHE A 64 7.21 7.47 7.36
CA PHE A 64 6.22 6.81 8.23
C PHE A 64 6.56 5.34 8.50
N TYR A 65 7.25 4.65 7.59
CA TYR A 65 7.77 3.32 7.87
C TYR A 65 8.74 3.33 9.05
N ASN A 66 9.60 4.36 9.13
CA ASN A 66 10.57 4.48 10.22
C ASN A 66 9.92 4.82 11.56
N ILE A 67 8.84 5.60 11.54
CA ILE A 67 8.06 5.95 12.72
C ILE A 67 7.26 4.75 13.24
N LEU A 68 6.61 4.01 12.34
CA LEU A 68 5.68 2.92 12.68
C LEU A 68 6.34 1.55 12.88
N LYS A 69 7.65 1.50 13.17
CA LYS A 69 8.39 0.23 13.22
C LYS A 69 7.79 -0.78 14.21
N GLU A 70 7.36 -0.30 15.38
CA GLU A 70 6.82 -1.18 16.42
C GLU A 70 5.44 -1.73 16.01
N GLU A 71 4.59 -0.90 15.42
CA GLU A 71 3.26 -1.30 14.96
C GLU A 71 3.30 -2.21 13.73
N LEU A 72 4.32 -2.07 12.87
CA LEU A 72 4.54 -2.89 11.68
C LEU A 72 5.12 -4.27 12.02
N ARG A 73 5.84 -4.45 13.14
CA ARG A 73 6.29 -5.79 13.60
C ARG A 73 5.14 -6.76 13.81
N GLU A 74 3.98 -6.27 14.23
CA GLU A 74 2.77 -7.10 14.37
C GLU A 74 2.27 -7.65 13.02
N ILE A 75 2.68 -7.03 11.91
CA ILE A 75 2.32 -7.40 10.53
C ILE A 75 3.38 -8.33 9.92
N GLU A 76 4.64 -8.28 10.36
CA GLU A 76 5.71 -9.14 9.84
C GLU A 76 5.42 -10.65 10.00
N GLY A 77 4.59 -11.03 10.98
CA GLY A 77 4.13 -12.41 11.19
C GLY A 77 2.87 -12.79 10.41
N GLN A 78 2.25 -11.86 9.67
CA GLN A 78 0.99 -12.05 8.97
C GLN A 78 1.21 -12.20 7.47
N VAL A 79 0.34 -12.97 6.81
CA VAL A 79 0.38 -13.13 5.35
C VAL A 79 -0.04 -11.83 4.66
N LEU A 80 -0.95 -11.06 5.27
CA LEU A 80 -1.51 -9.84 4.71
C LEU A 80 -1.62 -8.75 5.80
N PRO A 81 -1.45 -7.47 5.44
CA PRO A 81 -0.99 -6.99 4.14
C PRO A 81 0.53 -7.12 3.97
N ALA A 82 0.99 -7.35 2.74
CA ALA A 82 2.42 -7.21 2.40
C ALA A 82 2.82 -5.73 2.43
N VAL A 83 3.83 -5.38 3.23
CA VAL A 83 4.27 -3.98 3.40
C VAL A 83 5.39 -3.66 2.40
N VAL A 84 5.21 -2.61 1.61
CA VAL A 84 6.18 -2.13 0.61
C VAL A 84 6.53 -0.67 0.90
N VAL A 85 7.81 -0.40 1.12
CA VAL A 85 8.29 0.95 1.41
C VAL A 85 8.54 1.72 0.10
N ILE A 86 8.04 2.94 0.01
CA ILE A 86 8.22 3.86 -1.12
C ILE A 86 8.95 5.12 -0.67
N PRO A 87 9.75 5.75 -1.55
CA PRO A 87 10.44 7.00 -1.22
C PRO A 87 9.44 8.14 -1.01
N ASP A 88 9.82 9.10 -0.18
CA ASP A 88 9.07 10.33 0.03
C ASP A 88 9.11 11.24 -1.21
N HIS A 89 8.29 12.29 -1.21
CA HIS A 89 8.14 13.26 -2.30
C HIS A 89 9.34 14.21 -2.52
N THR A 90 10.47 14.00 -1.84
CA THR A 90 11.66 14.88 -1.87
C THR A 90 12.47 14.82 -3.18
N GLY A 91 11.99 14.09 -4.19
CA GLY A 91 12.49 14.11 -5.57
C GLY A 91 11.52 14.80 -6.54
N SER A 92 12.03 15.29 -7.68
CA SER A 92 11.24 15.99 -8.71
C SER A 92 9.97 15.20 -9.10
N LYS A 93 8.81 15.88 -9.05
CA LYS A 93 7.45 15.31 -9.21
C LYS A 93 7.30 14.38 -10.43
N GLU A 94 7.97 14.68 -11.55
CA GLU A 94 7.92 13.85 -12.78
C GLU A 94 8.76 12.57 -12.72
N ILE A 95 9.82 12.53 -11.90
CA ILE A 95 10.67 11.35 -11.71
C ILE A 95 10.03 10.43 -10.67
N GLY A 96 9.46 11.00 -9.61
CA GLY A 96 8.74 10.27 -8.57
C GLY A 96 7.61 9.43 -9.17
N MET A 97 6.73 10.04 -9.97
CA MET A 97 5.59 9.33 -10.55
C MET A 97 6.01 8.20 -11.51
N ARG A 98 7.02 8.42 -12.34
CA ARG A 98 7.53 7.37 -13.26
C ARG A 98 8.20 6.22 -12.53
N LYS A 99 9.01 6.51 -11.51
CA LYS A 99 9.62 5.47 -10.66
C LYS A 99 8.56 4.70 -9.89
N MET A 100 7.58 5.38 -9.31
CA MET A 100 6.47 4.75 -8.59
C MET A 100 5.65 3.85 -9.51
N LYS A 101 5.27 4.32 -10.70
CA LYS A 101 4.58 3.48 -11.69
C LYS A 101 5.39 2.23 -12.04
N GLY A 102 6.69 2.36 -12.27
CA GLY A 102 7.56 1.20 -12.53
C GLY A 102 7.72 0.26 -11.33
N VAL A 103 7.76 0.78 -10.10
CA VAL A 103 7.80 -0.03 -8.88
C VAL A 103 6.48 -0.78 -8.69
N ILE A 104 5.34 -0.13 -8.94
CA ILE A 104 4.01 -0.75 -8.89
C ILE A 104 3.89 -1.81 -9.99
N GLU A 105 4.28 -1.52 -11.23
CA GLU A 105 4.28 -2.48 -12.35
C GLU A 105 5.14 -3.71 -12.04
N LYS A 106 6.30 -3.53 -11.40
CA LYS A 106 7.19 -4.63 -10.99
C LYS A 106 6.69 -5.40 -9.78
N ALA A 107 6.13 -4.74 -8.79
CA ALA A 107 5.71 -5.35 -7.53
C ALA A 107 4.37 -6.09 -7.66
N VAL A 108 3.52 -5.66 -8.60
CA VAL A 108 2.13 -6.13 -8.68
C VAL A 108 1.81 -6.86 -10.00
N GLY A 109 2.66 -6.71 -11.02
CA GLY A 109 2.43 -7.28 -12.35
C GLY A 109 1.43 -6.45 -13.17
N SER A 110 1.50 -6.53 -14.51
CA SER A 110 0.73 -5.66 -15.42
C SER A 110 -0.78 -5.92 -15.44
N ASP A 111 -1.28 -6.89 -14.66
CA ASP A 111 -2.66 -7.35 -14.73
C ASP A 111 -3.67 -6.41 -14.03
N ILE A 112 -3.20 -5.53 -13.12
CA ILE A 112 -4.09 -4.59 -12.40
C ILE A 112 -4.40 -3.32 -13.23
N LEU A 113 -3.51 -2.91 -14.13
CA LEU A 113 -3.69 -1.71 -14.97
C LEU A 113 -4.51 -1.96 -16.24
N SER A 114 -4.93 -3.21 -16.48
CA SER A 114 -5.49 -3.66 -17.77
C SER A 114 -7.02 -3.64 -17.86
N ARG A 115 -7.73 -2.85 -17.04
CA ARG A 115 -9.19 -2.74 -17.18
C ARG A 115 -9.75 -1.35 -16.91
#